data_AF-A0A0E9WU77-F1
#
_entry.id   AF-A0A0E9WU77-F1
#
_cell.length_a   1.000
_cell.length_b   1.000
_cell.length_c   1.000
_cell.angle_alpha   90.00
_cell.angle_beta   90.00
_cell.angle_gamma   90.00
#
_symmetry.space_group_name_H-M   'P 1'
#
loop_
_entity.id
_entity.type
_entity.pdbx_description
1 polymer ?
#
loop_
_entity_poly.entity_id
_entity_poly.type
_entity_poly.pdbx_seq_one_letter_code
_entity_poly.pdbx_strand_id
1 'polypeptide(L)'
;MADKHFRITTALFIFANFKFGDVTPEMIVQSNGNFTLQPNVQGTLEEILWRWNNHKVVEFDQMEVYEYRQFKGRTTLDLTTGALTLTHLTEADSGEYAGELQIKGNLVEYR
;
A
#
# COMPACT_ATOMS: atom_id res chain seq x y z
N MET A 1 -5.60 -4.41 -21.39
CA MET A 1 -5.16 -5.07 -20.13
C MET A 1 -5.72 -4.19 -19.02
N ALA A 2 -6.63 -4.70 -18.18
CA ALA A 2 -7.27 -3.85 -17.18
C ALA A 2 -6.26 -3.59 -16.06
N ASP A 3 -5.82 -2.33 -15.93
CA ASP A 3 -5.06 -1.88 -14.77
C ASP A 3 -5.96 -2.05 -13.54
N LYS A 4 -5.68 -3.09 -12.76
CA LYS A 4 -6.27 -3.19 -11.41
C LYS A 4 -5.55 -2.12 -10.59
N HIS A 5 -6.32 -1.28 -9.92
CA HIS A 5 -5.83 -0.29 -8.98
C HIS A 5 -6.42 -0.62 -7.61
N PHE A 6 -5.57 -0.80 -6.61
CA PHE A 6 -5.95 -1.21 -5.27
C PHE A 6 -6.32 0.02 -4.43
N ARG A 7 -7.58 0.10 -4.02
CA ARG A 7 -8.11 1.21 -3.23
C ARG A 7 -8.41 0.74 -1.81
N ILE A 8 -7.85 1.42 -0.83
CA ILE A 8 -8.20 1.22 0.58
C ILE A 8 -9.20 2.33 0.96
N THR A 9 -10.33 1.92 1.53
CA THR A 9 -11.34 2.81 2.11
C THR A 9 -11.44 2.49 3.60
N THR A 10 -11.11 3.45 4.47
CA THR A 10 -11.31 3.28 5.91
C THR A 10 -12.73 3.70 6.27
N ALA A 11 -13.48 2.85 6.96
CA ALA A 11 -14.85 3.14 7.39
C ALA A 11 -14.99 3.12 8.92
N LEU A 12 -15.55 4.21 9.48
CA LEU A 12 -16.19 4.20 10.79
C LEU A 12 -17.63 3.70 10.59
N PHE A 13 -18.02 2.58 11.22
CA PHE A 13 -19.37 2.02 11.04
C PHE A 13 -20.44 2.94 11.66
N ILE A 14 -20.98 3.86 10.86
CA ILE A 14 -22.35 4.37 10.98
C ILE A 14 -23.01 4.14 9.61
N PHE A 15 -24.07 3.33 9.58
CA PHE A 15 -24.67 2.79 8.35
C PHE A 15 -24.87 3.85 7.24
N ALA A 16 -24.18 3.71 6.11
CA ALA A 16 -24.45 4.46 4.89
C ALA A 16 -24.42 3.50 3.67
N ASN A 17 -25.46 3.58 2.84
CA ASN A 17 -25.64 2.77 1.65
C ASN A 17 -24.76 3.31 0.51
N PHE A 18 -23.80 2.52 0.03
CA PHE A 18 -22.98 2.86 -1.13
C PHE A 18 -23.44 2.12 -2.40
N LYS A 19 -23.45 2.84 -3.52
CA LYS A 19 -23.71 2.31 -4.87
C LYS A 19 -22.35 2.21 -5.58
N PHE A 20 -21.97 1.03 -6.05
CA PHE A 20 -20.69 0.80 -6.74
C PHE A 20 -20.86 0.87 -8.27
N GLY A 21 -20.05 1.72 -8.91
CA GLY A 21 -19.83 1.76 -10.35
C GLY A 21 -18.32 1.77 -10.60
N ASP A 22 -17.88 0.95 -11.55
CA ASP A 22 -16.49 0.57 -11.91
C ASP A 22 -15.70 -0.19 -10.82
N VAL A 23 -15.43 -1.48 -11.09
CA VAL A 23 -14.80 -2.42 -10.14
C VAL A 23 -13.28 -2.23 -10.08
N THR A 24 -12.83 -1.21 -9.35
CA THR A 24 -11.53 -1.26 -8.67
C THR A 24 -11.63 -2.20 -7.48
N PRO A 25 -10.66 -3.10 -7.21
CA PRO A 25 -10.59 -3.80 -5.94
C PRO A 25 -10.60 -2.77 -4.79
N GLU A 26 -11.71 -2.71 -4.06
CA GLU A 26 -11.88 -1.83 -2.92
C GLU A 26 -11.86 -2.65 -1.64
N MET A 27 -10.92 -2.33 -0.76
CA MET A 27 -10.84 -2.93 0.58
C MET A 27 -11.43 -1.96 1.58
N ILE A 28 -12.47 -2.39 2.29
CA ILE A 28 -13.04 -1.65 3.41
C ILE A 28 -12.36 -2.13 4.69
N VAL A 29 -11.64 -1.23 5.36
CA VAL A 29 -10.91 -1.54 6.60
C VAL A 29 -11.44 -0.69 7.75
N GLN A 30 -11.48 -1.26 8.96
CA GLN A 30 -11.87 -0.50 10.15
C GLN A 30 -10.77 0.50 10.54
N SER A 31 -11.19 1.71 10.91
CA SER A 31 -10.30 2.68 11.58
C SER A 31 -9.65 2.06 12.82
N ASN A 32 -8.41 2.45 13.13
CA ASN A 32 -7.53 1.85 14.15
C ASN A 32 -7.10 0.40 13.87
N GLY A 33 -7.51 -0.18 12.73
CA GLY A 33 -7.00 -1.46 12.26
C GLY A 33 -5.60 -1.36 11.63
N ASN A 34 -5.03 -2.52 11.35
CA ASN A 34 -3.83 -2.66 10.54
C ASN A 34 -4.22 -3.22 9.17
N PHE A 35 -3.45 -2.86 8.15
CA PHE A 35 -3.65 -3.36 6.81
C PHE A 35 -2.33 -3.68 6.12
N THR A 36 -2.29 -4.80 5.41
CA THR A 36 -1.09 -5.26 4.71
C THR A 36 -1.34 -5.37 3.21
N LEU A 37 -0.54 -4.64 2.44
CA LEU A 37 -0.40 -4.79 0.99
C LEU A 37 0.66 -5.86 0.72
N GLN A 38 0.30 -6.89 -0.06
CA GLN A 38 1.16 -8.06 -0.24
C GLN A 38 1.36 -8.39 -1.72
N PRO A 39 2.50 -8.01 -2.32
CA PRO A 39 2.77 -8.23 -3.74
C PRO A 39 3.15 -9.68 -4.08
N ASN A 40 3.44 -10.52 -3.08
CA ASN A 40 3.76 -11.95 -3.23
C ASN A 40 4.89 -12.22 -4.24
N VAL A 41 5.93 -11.38 -4.21
CA VAL A 41 7.09 -11.51 -5.09
C VAL A 41 8.14 -12.48 -4.54
N GLN A 42 9.03 -12.95 -5.41
CA GLN A 42 10.14 -13.83 -5.05
C GLN A 42 11.46 -13.28 -5.61
N GLY A 43 12.54 -13.43 -4.85
CA GLY A 43 13.89 -13.00 -5.23
C GLY A 43 14.45 -11.96 -4.26
N THR A 44 15.68 -11.52 -4.53
CA THR A 44 16.33 -10.46 -3.76
C THR A 44 15.73 -9.12 -4.17
N LEU A 45 15.08 -8.46 -3.23
CA LEU A 45 14.57 -7.10 -3.40
C LEU A 45 15.74 -6.11 -3.28
N GLU A 46 15.88 -5.29 -4.29
CA GLU A 46 16.92 -4.28 -4.42
C GLU A 46 16.36 -2.92 -4.00
N GLU A 47 15.27 -2.50 -4.61
CA GLU A 47 14.60 -1.23 -4.30
C GLU A 47 13.11 -1.48 -4.13
N ILE A 48 12.48 -0.75 -3.22
CA ILE A 48 11.03 -0.81 -3.01
C ILE A 48 10.51 0.59 -2.84
N LEU A 49 9.43 0.93 -3.54
CA LEU A 49 8.73 2.19 -3.36
C LEU A 49 7.22 1.95 -3.30
N TRP A 50 6.62 2.30 -2.17
CA TRP A 50 5.17 2.34 -2.03
C TRP A 50 4.66 3.77 -2.13
N ARG A 51 3.54 3.95 -2.82
CA ARG A 51 2.86 5.22 -3.01
C ARG A 51 1.42 5.14 -2.55
N TRP A 52 0.93 6.25 -1.99
CA TRP A 52 -0.47 6.53 -1.70
C TRP A 52 -0.87 7.77 -2.50
N ASN A 53 -1.87 7.66 -3.38
CA ASN A 53 -2.30 8.75 -4.26
C ASN A 53 -1.10 9.46 -4.94
N ASN A 54 -0.18 8.67 -5.53
CA ASN A 54 1.08 9.10 -6.16
C ASN A 54 2.15 9.72 -5.24
N HIS A 55 1.89 9.81 -3.94
CA HIS A 55 2.83 10.31 -2.96
C HIS A 55 3.58 9.18 -2.27
N LYS A 56 4.89 9.34 -2.02
CA LYS A 56 5.70 8.34 -1.32
C LYS A 56 5.12 8.05 0.07
N VAL A 57 5.06 6.76 0.41
CA VAL A 57 4.66 6.21 1.72
C VAL A 57 5.90 5.71 2.43
N VAL A 58 6.59 4.74 1.81
CA VAL A 58 7.84 4.17 2.27
C VAL A 58 8.72 3.84 1.06
N GLU A 59 10.04 3.97 1.22
CA GLU A 59 11.04 3.65 0.21
C GLU A 59 12.20 2.87 0.85
N PHE A 60 12.73 1.91 0.13
CA PHE A 60 13.98 1.21 0.43
C PHE A 60 14.91 1.33 -0.77
N ASP A 61 16.14 1.81 -0.55
CA ASP A 61 17.13 2.14 -1.60
C ASP A 61 18.41 1.28 -1.52
N GLN A 62 18.30 0.03 -1.03
CA GLN A 62 19.41 -0.88 -0.68
C GLN A 62 20.20 -0.51 0.58
N MET A 63 20.11 0.72 1.09
CA MET A 63 20.83 1.15 2.29
C MET A 63 19.91 1.17 3.51
N GLU A 64 18.80 1.88 3.40
CA GLU A 64 17.90 2.13 4.52
C GLU A 64 16.44 2.27 4.10
N VAL A 65 15.55 2.27 5.08
CA VAL A 65 14.11 2.46 4.88
C VAL A 65 13.74 3.88 5.25
N TYR A 66 13.14 4.61 4.31
CA TYR A 66 12.64 5.96 4.52
C TYR A 66 11.12 5.97 4.55
N GLU A 67 10.57 6.53 5.62
CA GLU A 67 9.13 6.72 5.77
C GLU A 67 8.74 8.18 5.53
N TYR A 68 7.57 8.39 4.93
CA TYR A 68 7.17 9.70 4.44
C TYR A 68 5.82 10.17 5.01
N ARG A 69 5.70 11.50 5.14
CA ARG A 69 4.43 12.20 5.43
C ARG A 69 3.71 11.66 6.67
N GLN A 70 2.39 11.44 6.57
CA GLN A 70 1.57 10.93 7.65
C GLN A 70 1.88 9.47 8.01
N PHE A 71 2.66 8.76 7.21
CA PHE A 71 2.94 7.34 7.40
C PHE A 71 4.15 7.07 8.31
N LYS A 72 4.91 8.11 8.65
CA LYS A 72 6.04 8.02 9.59
C LYS A 72 5.62 7.44 10.94
N GLY A 73 6.34 6.41 11.38
CA GLY A 73 6.07 5.65 12.60
C GLY A 73 4.86 4.73 12.51
N ARG A 74 4.23 4.60 11.33
CA ARG A 74 3.02 3.79 11.11
C ARG A 74 3.21 2.70 10.05
N THR A 75 4.41 2.52 9.52
CA THR A 75 4.73 1.52 8.49
C THR A 75 5.61 0.39 9.01
N THR A 76 5.42 -0.80 8.49
CA THR A 76 6.42 -1.88 8.53
C THR A 76 6.60 -2.42 7.12
N LEU A 77 7.84 -2.40 6.63
CA LEU A 77 8.21 -2.91 5.32
C LEU A 77 8.97 -4.23 5.48
N ASP A 78 8.44 -5.30 4.90
CA ASP A 78 9.13 -6.59 4.84
C ASP A 78 10.02 -6.65 3.58
N LEU A 79 11.33 -6.57 3.77
CA LEU A 79 12.33 -6.62 2.70
C LEU A 79 12.48 -8.00 2.04
N THR A 80 11.84 -9.05 2.57
CA THR A 80 11.82 -10.38 1.97
C THR A 80 10.67 -10.53 0.98
N THR A 81 9.50 -9.99 1.32
CA THR A 81 8.26 -10.19 0.54
C THR A 81 7.80 -8.93 -0.19
N GLY A 82 8.38 -7.77 0.12
CA GLY A 82 7.94 -6.47 -0.36
C GLY A 82 6.65 -5.97 0.28
N ALA A 83 6.12 -6.68 1.27
CA ALA A 83 4.85 -6.35 1.89
C ALA A 83 4.94 -5.09 2.75
N LEU A 84 3.96 -4.20 2.59
CA LEU A 84 3.80 -3.00 3.41
C LEU A 84 2.63 -3.19 4.36
N THR A 85 2.90 -3.10 5.66
CA THR A 85 1.86 -3.01 6.69
C THR A 85 1.71 -1.58 7.19
N LEU A 86 0.49 -1.04 7.13
CA LEU A 86 0.07 0.20 7.77
C LEU A 86 -0.62 -0.10 9.09
N THR A 87 -0.32 0.68 10.12
CA THR A 87 -0.92 0.57 11.45
C THR A 87 -1.69 1.83 11.82
N HIS A 88 -2.67 1.69 12.72
CA HIS A 88 -3.50 2.80 13.19
C HIS A 88 -4.15 3.56 12.03
N LEU A 89 -4.85 2.83 11.15
CA LEU A 89 -5.51 3.43 9.99
C LEU A 89 -6.52 4.50 10.39
N THR A 90 -6.49 5.59 9.65
CA THR A 90 -7.43 6.72 9.76
C THR A 90 -8.14 6.91 8.42
N GLU A 91 -9.25 7.66 8.42
CA GLU A 91 -9.95 8.00 7.17
C GLU A 91 -9.02 8.68 6.14
N ALA A 92 -8.03 9.45 6.62
CA ALA A 92 -7.04 10.14 5.78
C ALA A 92 -6.05 9.19 5.08
N ASP A 93 -5.98 7.92 5.49
CA ASP A 93 -5.16 6.91 4.83
C ASP A 93 -5.88 6.23 3.66
N SER A 94 -7.15 6.56 3.44
CA SER A 94 -7.92 6.06 2.30
C SER A 94 -7.36 6.60 0.99
N GLY A 95 -7.34 5.77 -0.05
CA GLY A 95 -6.82 6.15 -1.36
C GLY A 95 -6.25 4.98 -2.14
N GLU A 96 -5.64 5.30 -3.27
CA GLU A 96 -4.98 4.34 -4.15
C GLU A 96 -3.57 4.06 -3.66
N TYR A 97 -3.25 2.77 -3.55
CA TYR A 97 -1.91 2.32 -3.21
C TYR A 97 -1.27 1.61 -4.41
N ALA A 98 -0.02 1.94 -4.68
CA ALA A 98 0.78 1.30 -5.71
C ALA A 98 2.18 1.00 -5.17
N GLY A 99 2.76 -0.11 -5.63
CA GLY A 99 4.11 -0.53 -5.28
C GLY A 99 4.98 -0.67 -6.53
N GLU A 100 6.23 -0.26 -6.43
CA GLU A 100 7.29 -0.44 -7.41
C GLU A 100 8.39 -1.25 -6.71
N LEU A 101 8.69 -2.45 -7.19
CA LEU A 101 9.65 -3.37 -6.56
C LEU A 101 10.70 -3.80 -7.57
N GLN A 102 11.97 -3.48 -7.32
CA GLN A 102 13.08 -3.93 -8.14
C GLN A 102 13.63 -5.26 -7.63
N ILE A 103 13.66 -6.27 -8.51
CA ILE A 103 14.10 -7.64 -8.20
C ILE A 103 15.10 -8.08 -9.26
N LYS A 104 16.37 -8.25 -8.87
CA LYS A 104 17.45 -8.64 -9.79
C LYS A 104 17.49 -7.77 -11.05
N GLY A 105 17.40 -6.45 -10.88
CA GLY A 105 17.35 -5.47 -11.97
C GLY A 105 16.03 -5.39 -12.76
N ASN A 106 14.99 -6.15 -12.41
CA ASN A 106 13.67 -6.07 -13.06
C ASN A 106 12.67 -5.34 -12.18
N LEU A 107 11.91 -4.40 -12.76
CA LEU A 107 10.83 -3.70 -12.08
C LEU A 107 9.54 -4.55 -12.11
N VAL A 108 8.96 -4.78 -10.93
CA VAL A 108 7.63 -5.36 -10.75
C VAL A 108 6.73 -4.30 -10.14
N GLU A 109 5.59 -4.06 -10.78
CA GLU A 109 4.60 -3.12 -10.28
C GLU A 109 3.45 -3.86 -9.59
N TYR A 110 3.02 -3.31 -8.45
CA TYR A 110 1.83 -3.71 -7.72
C TYR A 110 0.79 -2.62 -7.85
N ARG A 111 -0.36 -2.95 -8.45
CA ARG A 111 -1.47 -2.05 -8.68
C ARG A 111 -2.76 -2.80 -8.43
#